data_AF-A0A518BJJ4-F1
#
_entry.id   AF-A0A518BJJ4-F1
#
_cell.length_a   1.000
_cell.length_b   1.000
_cell.length_c   1.000
_cell.angle_alpha   90.00
_cell.angle_beta   90.00
_cell.angle_gamma   90.00
#
_symmetry.space_group_name_H-M   'P 1'
#
loop_
_entity.id
_entity.type
_entity.pdbx_description
1 polymer ?
#
loop_
_entity_poly.entity_id
_entity_poly.type
_entity_poly.pdbx_seq_one_letter_code
_entity_poly.pdbx_strand_id
1 'polypeptide(L)'
;MGTLVAKAPVREGQVETTGLPTRRDAVRQAGWMLSGGVVQSGVAFGANLILVRHISPEGFGRFALLMASVSLVLAVLSLRTGLLVIREGARGAGAIAPERRDLFVNALYQETIFCGLLALGWTLVAGQLDLAAGVLLAALLLAHLLSNLKAFHERQMAYRSLSVLESGSQLAGHGVAVALALLGAGAAALYARELALALVGLIGLASLRALPTVRWRWLRPRDWAGLAHEAKDVWLDGALEGGFARVLVLAAGAIGGPAGAGLFFQAHRLATVPHQLLAPLAGRLAYNWFSRAETEAARRTGRRRLMLTLAGPLLAAGVATWFLADSLVPWLLGERWADAAPLLATMVGCIVGTSLFATAKMYVLATRRARILVIARVAQFLGLGLGLGLVLLAPGLGVRAVGIGLSLAFAFGLVTALAGLRAAERD
;
A
#
# COMPACT_ATOMS: atom_id res chain seq x y z
N MET A 1 -15.24 -33.74 58.89
CA MET A 1 -15.65 -33.11 57.60
C MET A 1 -14.79 -31.89 57.38
N GLY A 2 -13.96 -31.88 56.33
CA GLY A 2 -13.05 -30.77 56.04
C GLY A 2 -11.73 -31.22 55.42
N THR A 3 -11.79 -31.94 54.30
CA THR A 3 -10.60 -32.32 53.53
C THR A 3 -10.09 -31.11 52.75
N LEU A 4 -8.96 -30.56 53.22
CA LEU A 4 -8.11 -29.59 52.55
C LEU A 4 -7.63 -30.15 51.20
N VAL A 5 -8.16 -29.63 50.10
CA VAL A 5 -7.67 -29.89 48.75
C VAL A 5 -6.41 -29.04 48.53
N ALA A 6 -5.25 -29.70 48.57
CA ALA A 6 -3.97 -29.10 48.23
C ALA A 6 -3.98 -28.64 46.77
N LYS A 7 -3.85 -27.33 46.57
CA LYS A 7 -3.76 -26.68 45.26
C LYS A 7 -2.38 -26.98 44.68
N ALA A 8 -2.32 -27.77 43.61
CA ALA A 8 -1.07 -28.09 42.93
C ALA A 8 -0.37 -26.81 42.42
N PRO A 9 0.96 -26.70 42.53
CA PRO A 9 1.70 -25.57 41.98
C PRO A 9 1.54 -25.56 40.46
N VAL A 10 1.06 -24.42 39.94
CA VAL A 10 1.08 -24.11 38.51
C VAL A 10 2.55 -24.15 38.09
N ARG A 11 2.91 -25.13 37.26
CA ARG A 11 4.24 -25.17 36.61
C ARG A 11 4.40 -23.85 35.86
N GLU A 12 5.26 -22.98 36.36
CA GLU A 12 5.79 -21.84 35.62
C GLU A 12 6.32 -22.39 34.30
N GLY A 13 5.60 -22.02 33.24
CA GLY A 13 5.92 -22.42 31.88
C GLY A 13 7.36 -22.01 31.59
N GLN A 14 8.11 -22.97 31.06
CA GLN A 14 9.30 -22.70 30.28
C GLN A 14 8.98 -21.54 29.35
N VAL A 15 9.51 -20.35 29.67
CA VAL A 15 9.64 -19.28 28.71
C VAL A 15 10.64 -19.84 27.72
N GLU A 16 10.10 -20.47 26.67
CA GLU A 16 10.83 -20.87 25.48
C GLU A 16 11.63 -19.64 25.07
N THR A 17 12.92 -19.64 25.39
CA THR A 17 13.87 -18.66 24.88
C THR A 17 13.84 -18.88 23.38
N THR A 18 12.96 -18.13 22.72
CA THR A 18 12.75 -18.15 21.28
C THR A 18 14.07 -17.72 20.68
N GLY A 19 14.92 -18.72 20.42
CA GLY A 19 16.20 -18.55 19.78
C GLY A 19 15.98 -17.74 18.52
N LEU A 20 16.73 -16.65 18.37
CA LEU A 20 16.64 -15.81 17.19
C LEU A 20 16.68 -16.71 15.96
N PRO A 21 15.76 -16.54 14.99
CA PRO A 21 15.67 -17.41 13.83
C PRO A 21 17.02 -17.47 13.12
N THR A 22 17.46 -18.68 12.76
CA THR A 22 18.75 -18.85 12.08
C THR A 22 18.74 -18.11 10.74
N ARG A 23 19.91 -17.75 10.21
CA ARG A 23 20.02 -17.12 8.87
C ARG A 23 19.28 -17.93 7.80
N ARG A 24 19.27 -19.26 7.92
CA ARG A 24 18.55 -20.16 7.01
C ARG A 24 17.02 -20.01 7.15
N ASP A 25 16.51 -19.90 8.37
CA ASP A 25 15.08 -19.68 8.62
C ASP A 25 14.62 -18.32 8.09
N ALA A 26 15.41 -17.27 8.29
CA ALA A 26 15.10 -15.94 7.77
C ALA A 26 15.05 -15.91 6.24
N VAL A 27 16.01 -16.57 5.56
CA VAL A 27 16.02 -16.69 4.09
C VAL A 27 14.84 -17.52 3.59
N ARG A 28 14.51 -18.64 4.25
CA ARG A 28 13.37 -19.47 3.89
C ARG A 28 12.05 -18.72 4.06
N GLN A 29 11.87 -18.01 5.18
CA GLN A 29 10.68 -17.20 5.43
C GLN A 29 10.56 -16.04 4.42
N ALA A 30 11.68 -15.39 4.09
CA ALA A 30 11.70 -14.38 3.04
C ALA A 30 11.27 -14.98 1.69
N GLY A 31 11.84 -16.13 1.30
CA GLY A 31 11.48 -16.85 0.07
C GLY A 31 9.98 -17.16 -0.02
N TRP A 32 9.36 -17.63 1.07
CA TRP A 32 7.91 -17.85 1.14
C TRP A 32 7.09 -16.59 0.92
N MET A 33 7.51 -15.46 1.48
CA MET A 33 6.81 -14.18 1.28
C MET A 33 6.99 -13.65 -0.15
N LEU A 34 8.18 -13.85 -0.74
CA LEU A 34 8.45 -13.52 -2.14
C LEU A 34 7.53 -14.31 -3.07
N SER A 35 7.48 -15.63 -2.91
CA SER A 35 6.63 -16.49 -3.74
C SER A 35 5.15 -16.17 -3.56
N GLY A 36 4.71 -15.92 -2.31
CA GLY A 36 3.34 -15.51 -2.02
C GLY A 36 2.95 -14.23 -2.75
N GLY A 37 3.81 -13.20 -2.71
CA GLY A 37 3.56 -11.92 -3.39
C GLY A 37 3.47 -12.05 -4.92
N VAL A 38 4.31 -12.89 -5.54
CA VAL A 38 4.28 -13.14 -6.99
C VAL A 38 2.98 -13.85 -7.39
N VAL A 39 2.60 -14.91 -6.64
CA VAL A 39 1.35 -15.64 -6.89
C VAL A 39 0.14 -14.72 -6.72
N GLN A 40 0.10 -13.94 -5.65
CA GLN A 40 -0.94 -12.95 -5.39
C GLN A 40 -1.06 -11.92 -6.52
N SER A 41 0.07 -11.37 -6.98
CA SER A 41 0.10 -10.40 -8.08
C SER A 41 -0.40 -11.02 -9.38
N GLY A 42 0.00 -12.26 -9.69
CA GLY A 42 -0.45 -13.01 -10.85
C GLY A 42 -1.97 -13.27 -10.83
N VAL A 43 -2.52 -13.71 -9.69
CA VAL A 43 -3.96 -13.91 -9.53
C VAL A 43 -4.72 -12.59 -9.61
N ALA A 44 -4.24 -11.54 -8.94
CA ALA A 44 -4.86 -10.23 -8.98
C ALA A 44 -4.89 -9.64 -10.40
N PHE A 45 -3.82 -9.85 -11.17
CA PHE A 45 -3.72 -9.46 -12.57
C PHE A 45 -4.68 -10.26 -13.44
N GLY A 46 -4.67 -11.60 -13.35
CA GLY A 46 -5.58 -12.46 -14.11
C GLY A 46 -7.06 -12.18 -13.81
N ALA A 47 -7.42 -12.03 -12.53
CA ALA A 47 -8.76 -11.62 -12.13
C ALA A 47 -9.14 -10.26 -12.72
N ASN A 48 -8.21 -9.29 -12.75
CA ASN A 48 -8.46 -8.01 -13.38
C ASN A 48 -8.73 -8.13 -14.88
N LEU A 49 -7.99 -8.98 -15.61
CA LEU A 49 -8.24 -9.22 -17.04
C LEU A 49 -9.66 -9.73 -17.29
N ILE A 50 -10.21 -10.56 -16.42
CA ILE A 50 -11.61 -11.00 -16.52
C ILE A 50 -12.56 -9.84 -16.20
N LEU A 51 -12.28 -9.09 -15.13
CA LEU A 51 -13.14 -7.97 -14.70
C LEU A 51 -13.24 -6.87 -15.76
N VAL A 52 -12.14 -6.49 -16.42
CA VAL A 52 -12.16 -5.44 -17.46
C VAL A 52 -12.97 -5.83 -18.71
N ARG A 53 -13.19 -7.13 -18.95
CA ARG A 53 -14.07 -7.60 -20.03
C ARG A 53 -15.55 -7.44 -19.71
N HIS A 54 -15.90 -7.45 -18.42
CA HIS A 54 -17.29 -7.42 -17.94
C HIS A 54 -17.72 -6.07 -17.38
N ILE A 55 -16.78 -5.19 -17.06
CA ILE A 55 -17.05 -3.89 -16.41
C ILE A 55 -16.58 -2.78 -17.34
N SER A 56 -17.44 -1.78 -17.58
CA SER A 56 -17.12 -0.63 -18.41
C SER A 56 -16.05 0.26 -17.75
N PRO A 57 -15.32 1.07 -18.56
CA PRO A 57 -14.40 2.08 -18.02
C PRO A 57 -15.06 3.01 -17.00
N GLU A 58 -16.30 3.44 -17.26
CA GLU A 58 -17.04 4.29 -16.35
C GLU A 58 -17.34 3.62 -15.00
N GLY A 59 -17.79 2.36 -15.01
CA GLY A 59 -18.06 1.60 -13.78
C GLY A 59 -16.80 1.38 -12.94
N PHE A 60 -15.69 1.05 -13.58
CA PHE A 60 -14.38 0.97 -12.93
C PHE A 60 -13.93 2.32 -12.36
N GLY A 61 -14.19 3.40 -13.10
CA GLY A 61 -13.83 4.74 -12.72
C GLY A 61 -14.60 5.27 -11.51
N ARG A 62 -15.92 5.04 -11.44
CA ARG A 62 -16.73 5.39 -10.27
C ARG A 62 -16.20 4.69 -9.02
N PHE A 63 -15.92 3.38 -9.12
CA PHE A 63 -15.29 2.61 -8.06
C PHE A 63 -13.93 3.20 -7.65
N ALA A 64 -13.07 3.50 -8.63
CA ALA A 64 -11.73 4.04 -8.38
C ALA A 64 -11.77 5.43 -7.71
N LEU A 65 -12.68 6.32 -8.14
CA LEU A 65 -12.85 7.66 -7.57
C LEU A 65 -13.35 7.62 -6.14
N LEU A 66 -14.32 6.75 -5.86
CA LEU A 66 -14.82 6.58 -4.51
C LEU A 66 -13.75 5.96 -3.59
N MET A 67 -13.08 4.90 -4.05
CA MET A 67 -11.96 4.29 -3.33
C MET A 67 -10.86 5.32 -3.04
N ALA A 68 -10.51 6.15 -4.04
CA ALA A 68 -9.50 7.18 -3.88
C ALA A 68 -9.93 8.27 -2.88
N SER A 69 -11.19 8.70 -2.93
CA SER A 69 -11.74 9.70 -2.00
C SER A 69 -11.69 9.22 -0.55
N VAL A 70 -12.25 8.04 -0.27
CA VAL A 70 -12.26 7.45 1.08
C VAL A 70 -10.83 7.16 1.55
N SER A 71 -10.00 6.58 0.68
CA SER A 71 -8.61 6.26 1.04
C SER A 71 -7.75 7.51 1.24
N LEU A 72 -8.09 8.65 0.65
CA LEU A 72 -7.37 9.91 0.88
C LEU A 72 -7.59 10.38 2.31
N VAL A 73 -8.84 10.34 2.80
CA VAL A 73 -9.17 10.64 4.21
C VAL A 73 -8.37 9.73 5.13
N LEU A 74 -8.38 8.42 4.88
CA LEU A 74 -7.62 7.45 5.69
C LEU A 74 -6.10 7.66 5.61
N ALA A 75 -5.57 8.01 4.45
CA ALA A 75 -4.13 8.22 4.26
C ALA A 75 -3.62 9.44 5.02
N VAL A 76 -4.41 10.52 5.08
CA VAL A 76 -4.05 11.76 5.76
C VAL A 76 -4.26 11.67 7.26
N LEU A 77 -5.33 11.01 7.71
CA LEU A 77 -5.71 11.02 9.12
C LEU A 77 -5.15 9.85 9.93
N SER A 78 -4.73 8.75 9.29
CA SER A 78 -4.23 7.61 10.04
C SER A 78 -2.81 7.81 10.59
N LEU A 79 -2.64 7.68 11.90
CA LEU A 79 -1.39 7.67 12.64
C LEU A 79 -0.49 6.46 12.34
N ARG A 80 -0.97 5.49 11.54
CA ARG A 80 -0.25 4.25 11.23
C ARG A 80 0.13 3.47 12.47
N THR A 81 -0.84 3.29 13.37
CA THR A 81 -0.68 2.62 14.67
C THR A 81 -0.01 1.25 14.57
N GLY A 82 -0.24 0.50 13.49
CA GLY A 82 0.46 -0.78 13.25
C GLY A 82 1.98 -0.67 13.23
N LEU A 83 2.54 0.41 12.67
CA LEU A 83 4.00 0.64 12.67
C LEU A 83 4.52 1.03 14.06
N LEU A 84 3.72 1.72 14.88
CA LEU A 84 4.05 1.98 16.29
C LEU A 84 4.09 0.68 17.10
N VAL A 85 3.11 -0.21 16.88
CA VAL A 85 3.05 -1.54 17.53
C VAL A 85 4.30 -2.37 17.20
N ILE A 86 4.74 -2.39 15.94
CA ILE A 86 5.94 -3.11 15.52
C ILE A 86 7.20 -2.50 16.15
N ARG A 87 7.32 -1.16 16.17
CA ARG A 87 8.46 -0.45 16.77
C ARG A 87 8.61 -0.71 18.26
N GLU A 88 7.51 -0.84 18.98
CA GLU A 88 7.54 -1.10 20.43
C GLU A 88 8.23 -2.44 20.75
N GLY A 89 8.02 -3.47 19.91
CA GLY A 89 8.72 -4.76 20.05
C GLY A 89 10.22 -4.72 19.77
N ALA A 90 10.70 -3.74 18.98
CA ALA A 90 12.13 -3.59 18.72
C ALA A 90 12.89 -2.96 19.91
N ARG A 91 12.17 -2.30 20.84
CA ARG A 91 12.76 -1.63 22.02
C ARG A 91 12.97 -2.56 23.22
N GLY A 92 12.41 -3.79 23.18
CA GLY A 92 12.64 -4.81 24.19
C GLY A 92 12.02 -6.15 23.78
N ALA A 93 12.70 -7.26 24.07
CA ALA A 93 12.27 -8.62 23.71
C ALA A 93 11.00 -9.12 24.46
N GLY A 94 10.24 -8.22 25.09
CA GLY A 94 9.10 -8.53 25.95
C GLY A 94 7.73 -8.38 25.29
N ALA A 95 6.71 -8.89 25.98
CA ALA A 95 5.32 -8.60 25.67
C ALA A 95 5.06 -7.08 25.74
N ILE A 96 4.23 -6.54 24.84
CA ILE A 96 3.76 -5.15 24.97
C ILE A 96 3.01 -5.04 26.30
N ALA A 97 3.37 -4.03 27.10
CA ALA A 97 2.67 -3.74 28.35
C ALA A 97 1.17 -3.62 28.08
N PRO A 98 0.29 -4.26 28.89
CA PRO A 98 -1.16 -4.26 28.66
C PRO A 98 -1.74 -2.86 28.44
N GLU A 99 -1.27 -1.87 29.20
CA GLU A 99 -1.69 -0.48 29.09
C GLU A 99 -1.37 0.14 27.73
N ARG A 100 -0.20 -0.20 27.15
CA ARG A 100 0.22 0.32 25.85
C ARG A 100 -0.50 -0.39 24.71
N ARG A 101 -0.77 -1.68 24.85
CA ARG A 101 -1.65 -2.41 23.93
C ARG A 101 -3.04 -1.78 23.92
N ASP A 102 -3.62 -1.55 25.10
CA ASP A 102 -4.94 -0.95 25.23
C ASP A 102 -4.95 0.47 24.63
N LEU A 103 -3.91 1.28 24.86
CA LEU A 103 -3.76 2.59 24.22
C LEU A 103 -3.81 2.50 22.69
N PHE A 104 -2.98 1.65 22.07
CA PHE A 104 -2.91 1.54 20.61
C PHE A 104 -4.22 1.06 20.00
N VAL A 105 -4.87 0.07 20.61
CA VAL A 105 -6.12 -0.47 20.05
C VAL A 105 -7.28 0.51 20.24
N ASN A 106 -7.41 1.16 21.40
CA ASN A 106 -8.43 2.21 21.58
C ASN A 106 -8.20 3.38 20.62
N ALA A 107 -6.93 3.78 20.39
CA ALA A 107 -6.59 4.80 19.40
C ALA A 107 -7.05 4.38 18.00
N LEU A 108 -6.73 3.16 17.59
CA LEU A 108 -7.10 2.63 16.28
C LEU A 108 -8.61 2.59 16.07
N TYR A 109 -9.39 2.14 17.05
CA TYR A 109 -10.86 2.14 16.95
C TYR A 109 -11.42 3.57 16.84
N GLN A 110 -10.97 4.49 17.69
CA GLN A 110 -11.43 5.88 17.66
C GLN A 110 -11.01 6.60 16.37
N GLU A 111 -9.78 6.37 15.89
CA GLU A 111 -9.28 6.84 14.59
C GLU A 111 -10.14 6.31 13.45
N THR A 112 -10.44 5.00 13.44
CA THR A 112 -11.24 4.37 12.38
C THR A 112 -12.65 4.96 12.35
N ILE A 113 -13.29 5.16 13.51
CA ILE A 113 -14.61 5.78 13.61
C ILE A 113 -14.56 7.23 13.12
N PHE A 114 -13.58 8.00 13.56
CA PHE A 114 -13.42 9.41 13.16
C PHE A 114 -13.19 9.54 11.65
N CYS A 115 -12.28 8.75 11.08
CA CYS A 115 -12.05 8.70 9.64
C CYS A 115 -13.30 8.26 8.89
N GLY A 116 -14.05 7.30 9.42
CA GLY A 116 -15.31 6.82 8.84
C GLY A 116 -16.38 7.89 8.79
N LEU A 117 -16.56 8.67 9.87
CA LEU A 117 -17.50 9.78 9.91
C LEU A 117 -17.12 10.88 8.92
N LEU A 118 -15.83 11.23 8.83
CA LEU A 118 -15.35 12.22 7.86
C LEU A 118 -15.48 11.75 6.42
N ALA A 119 -15.14 10.50 6.14
CA ALA A 119 -15.30 9.92 4.81
C ALA A 119 -16.78 9.81 4.41
N LEU A 120 -17.67 9.44 5.35
CA LEU A 120 -19.11 9.45 5.14
C LEU A 120 -19.62 10.86 4.83
N GLY A 121 -19.26 11.84 5.66
CA GLY A 121 -19.63 13.25 5.46
C GLY A 121 -19.15 13.79 4.11
N TRP A 122 -17.90 13.49 3.74
CA TRP A 122 -17.35 13.83 2.42
C TRP A 122 -18.16 13.22 1.28
N THR A 123 -18.46 11.92 1.37
CA THR A 123 -19.21 11.18 0.33
C THR A 123 -20.65 11.69 0.20
N LEU A 124 -21.27 12.08 1.32
CA LEU A 124 -22.58 12.73 1.38
C LEU A 124 -22.57 14.09 0.68
N VAL A 125 -21.62 14.96 1.04
CA VAL A 125 -21.49 16.32 0.46
C VAL A 125 -21.18 16.24 -1.03
N ALA A 126 -20.41 15.24 -1.47
CA ALA A 126 -20.10 15.02 -2.88
C ALA A 126 -21.29 14.44 -3.69
N GLY A 127 -22.41 14.10 -3.05
CA GLY A 127 -23.56 13.46 -3.72
C GLY A 127 -23.26 12.06 -4.25
N GLN A 128 -22.29 11.36 -3.66
CA GLN A 128 -21.81 10.05 -4.10
C GLN A 128 -22.28 8.90 -3.19
N LEU A 129 -23.09 9.18 -2.17
CA LEU A 129 -23.55 8.15 -1.24
C LEU A 129 -24.73 7.37 -1.84
N ASP A 130 -24.44 6.19 -2.36
CA ASP A 130 -25.40 5.13 -2.63
C ASP A 130 -25.08 3.86 -1.82
N LEU A 131 -25.86 2.80 -1.99
CA LEU A 131 -25.64 1.53 -1.29
C LEU A 131 -24.24 0.96 -1.59
N ALA A 132 -23.80 1.02 -2.85
CA ALA A 132 -22.49 0.51 -3.24
C ALA A 132 -21.38 1.31 -2.53
N ALA A 133 -21.54 2.63 -2.44
CA ALA A 133 -20.61 3.49 -1.75
C ALA A 133 -20.54 3.22 -0.25
N GLY A 134 -21.70 3.00 0.39
CA GLY A 134 -21.78 2.58 1.79
C GLY A 134 -21.07 1.25 2.04
N VAL A 135 -21.24 0.27 1.14
CA VAL A 135 -20.55 -1.03 1.21
C VAL A 135 -19.03 -0.86 1.07
N LEU A 136 -18.56 -0.08 0.10
CA LEU A 136 -17.12 0.16 -0.06
C LEU A 136 -16.53 0.91 1.13
N LEU A 137 -17.24 1.91 1.66
CA LEU A 137 -16.80 2.63 2.85
C LEU A 137 -16.62 1.67 4.03
N ALA A 138 -17.63 0.83 4.31
CA ALA A 138 -17.55 -0.16 5.37
C ALA A 138 -16.38 -1.15 5.15
N ALA A 139 -16.20 -1.63 3.92
CA ALA A 139 -15.10 -2.52 3.56
C ALA A 139 -13.73 -1.87 3.77
N LEU A 140 -13.55 -0.62 3.35
CA LEU A 140 -12.28 0.13 3.50
C LEU A 140 -11.98 0.44 4.97
N LEU A 141 -12.98 0.79 5.79
CA LEU A 141 -12.81 1.01 7.22
C LEU A 141 -12.44 -0.29 7.94
N LEU A 142 -13.09 -1.40 7.59
CA LEU A 142 -12.73 -2.70 8.14
C LEU A 142 -11.32 -3.11 7.70
N ALA A 143 -10.97 -2.94 6.43
CA ALA A 143 -9.62 -3.22 5.93
C ALA A 143 -8.56 -2.37 6.63
N HIS A 144 -8.85 -1.08 6.88
CA HIS A 144 -7.99 -0.18 7.64
C HIS A 144 -7.75 -0.70 9.07
N LEU A 145 -8.82 -1.05 9.79
CA LEU A 145 -8.74 -1.64 11.13
C LEU A 145 -7.89 -2.92 11.12
N LEU A 146 -8.19 -3.85 10.21
CA LEU A 146 -7.50 -5.13 10.10
C LEU A 146 -6.01 -4.97 9.78
N SER A 147 -5.66 -4.05 8.89
CA SER A 147 -4.26 -3.79 8.52
C SER A 147 -3.40 -3.38 9.73
N ASN A 148 -3.98 -2.62 10.66
CA ASN A 148 -3.29 -2.21 11.87
C ASN A 148 -3.34 -3.29 12.97
N LEU A 149 -4.44 -4.03 13.11
CA LEU A 149 -4.53 -5.13 14.08
C LEU A 149 -3.57 -6.28 13.76
N LYS A 150 -3.35 -6.58 12.47
CA LYS A 150 -2.36 -7.58 12.03
C LYS A 150 -0.95 -7.32 12.59
N ALA A 151 -0.59 -6.07 12.85
CA ALA A 151 0.73 -5.70 13.37
C ALA A 151 1.05 -6.34 14.73
N PHE A 152 0.03 -6.59 15.57
CA PHE A 152 0.23 -7.29 16.85
C PHE A 152 0.69 -8.73 16.67
N HIS A 153 0.21 -9.39 15.61
CA HIS A 153 0.59 -10.75 15.24
C HIS A 153 1.90 -10.78 14.45
N GLU A 154 2.11 -9.80 13.56
CA GLU A 154 3.35 -9.66 12.78
C GLU A 154 4.58 -9.55 13.67
N ARG A 155 4.43 -8.90 14.83
CA ARG A 155 5.48 -8.79 15.85
C ARG A 155 6.02 -10.14 16.33
N GLN A 156 5.21 -11.21 16.27
CA GLN A 156 5.62 -12.57 16.68
C GLN A 156 6.38 -13.30 15.57
N MET A 157 6.70 -12.64 14.45
CA MET A 157 7.39 -13.22 13.29
C MET A 157 6.65 -14.43 12.68
N ALA A 158 5.34 -14.53 12.91
CA ALA A 158 4.48 -15.59 12.39
C ALA A 158 4.10 -15.37 10.91
N TYR A 159 5.08 -15.02 10.07
CA TYR A 159 4.86 -14.61 8.68
C TYR A 159 4.13 -15.64 7.82
N ARG A 160 4.26 -16.93 8.14
CA ARG A 160 3.55 -18.00 7.42
C ARG A 160 2.04 -17.88 7.59
N SER A 161 1.54 -17.69 8.81
CA SER A 161 0.09 -17.61 9.05
C SER A 161 -0.48 -16.31 8.49
N LEU A 162 0.26 -15.20 8.59
CA LEU A 162 -0.11 -13.95 7.92
C LEU A 162 -0.14 -14.10 6.40
N SER A 163 0.86 -14.73 5.80
CA SER A 163 0.92 -14.95 4.35
C SER A 163 -0.23 -15.82 3.87
N VAL A 164 -0.61 -16.88 4.61
CA VAL A 164 -1.77 -17.72 4.28
C VAL A 164 -3.06 -16.92 4.39
N LEU A 165 -3.23 -16.14 5.48
CA LEU A 165 -4.39 -15.28 5.68
C LEU A 165 -4.52 -14.26 4.54
N GLU A 166 -3.45 -13.55 4.20
CA GLU A 166 -3.46 -12.52 3.15
C GLU A 166 -3.71 -13.10 1.77
N SER A 167 -3.05 -14.21 1.45
CA SER A 167 -3.30 -14.90 0.19
C SER A 167 -4.73 -15.40 0.13
N GLY A 168 -5.23 -16.02 1.20
CA GLY A 168 -6.60 -16.51 1.29
C GLY A 168 -7.64 -15.40 1.12
N SER A 169 -7.48 -14.28 1.81
CA SER A 169 -8.37 -13.12 1.67
C SER A 169 -8.36 -12.53 0.26
N GLN A 170 -7.18 -12.42 -0.37
CA GLN A 170 -7.09 -11.91 -1.74
C GLN A 170 -7.69 -12.88 -2.76
N LEU A 171 -7.39 -14.17 -2.65
CA LEU A 171 -7.96 -15.21 -3.52
C LEU A 171 -9.49 -15.24 -3.40
N ALA A 172 -10.02 -15.20 -2.18
CA ALA A 172 -11.46 -15.15 -1.94
C ALA A 172 -12.10 -13.88 -2.52
N GLY A 173 -11.50 -12.71 -2.27
CA GLY A 173 -11.96 -11.44 -2.83
C GLY A 173 -12.00 -11.48 -4.36
N HIS A 174 -10.90 -11.86 -5.01
CA HIS A 174 -10.83 -11.98 -6.46
C HIS A 174 -11.79 -13.02 -7.02
N GLY A 175 -11.96 -14.16 -6.34
CA GLY A 175 -12.94 -15.19 -6.72
C GLY A 175 -14.38 -14.67 -6.69
N VAL A 176 -14.77 -13.97 -5.62
CA VAL A 176 -16.09 -13.33 -5.51
C VAL A 176 -16.29 -12.29 -6.61
N ALA A 177 -15.29 -11.45 -6.87
CA ALA A 177 -15.36 -10.43 -7.92
C ALA A 177 -15.57 -11.05 -9.30
N VAL A 178 -14.77 -12.07 -9.64
CA VAL A 178 -14.86 -12.77 -10.93
C VAL A 178 -16.21 -13.45 -11.07
N ALA A 179 -16.66 -14.19 -10.05
CA ALA A 179 -17.96 -14.86 -10.08
C ALA A 179 -19.11 -13.87 -10.31
N LEU A 180 -19.15 -12.76 -9.57
CA LEU A 180 -20.20 -11.75 -9.73
C LEU A 180 -20.14 -11.04 -11.08
N ALA A 181 -18.94 -10.77 -11.60
CA ALA A 181 -18.78 -10.15 -12.92
C ALA A 181 -19.27 -11.08 -14.05
N LEU A 182 -18.98 -12.39 -13.96
CA LEU A 182 -19.49 -13.40 -14.89
C LEU A 182 -21.01 -13.56 -14.82
N LEU A 183 -21.61 -13.32 -13.64
CA LEU A 183 -23.06 -13.26 -13.45
C LEU A 183 -23.68 -11.93 -13.90
N GLY A 184 -22.90 -11.00 -14.47
CA GLY A 184 -23.41 -9.74 -14.99
C GLY A 184 -23.60 -8.63 -13.96
N ALA A 185 -23.05 -8.75 -12.75
CA ALA A 185 -23.16 -7.73 -11.70
C ALA A 185 -22.41 -6.41 -12.02
N GLY A 186 -21.64 -6.37 -13.11
CA GLY A 186 -20.92 -5.17 -13.55
C GLY A 186 -20.01 -4.60 -12.45
N ALA A 187 -20.08 -3.28 -12.23
CA ALA A 187 -19.22 -2.60 -11.26
C ALA A 187 -19.41 -3.10 -9.81
N ALA A 188 -20.61 -3.59 -9.45
CA ALA A 188 -20.91 -4.11 -8.10
C ALA A 188 -19.94 -5.22 -7.66
N ALA A 189 -19.40 -5.99 -8.62
CA ALA A 189 -18.38 -7.00 -8.37
C ALA A 189 -17.12 -6.44 -7.68
N LEU A 190 -16.73 -5.19 -7.97
CA LEU A 190 -15.56 -4.53 -7.36
C LEU A 190 -15.82 -4.17 -5.89
N TYR A 191 -17.03 -3.73 -5.56
CA TYR A 191 -17.43 -3.41 -4.19
C TYR A 191 -17.50 -4.67 -3.34
N ALA A 192 -18.11 -5.72 -3.88
CA ALA A 192 -18.18 -7.04 -3.25
C ALA A 192 -16.79 -7.65 -3.04
N ARG A 193 -15.84 -7.42 -3.97
CA ARG A 193 -14.43 -7.83 -3.81
C ARG A 193 -13.82 -7.29 -2.52
N GLU A 194 -13.91 -5.98 -2.31
CA GLU A 194 -13.30 -5.32 -1.15
C GLU A 194 -13.97 -5.78 0.15
N LEU A 195 -15.29 -5.94 0.14
CA LEU A 195 -16.03 -6.47 1.29
C LEU A 195 -15.60 -7.91 1.61
N ALA A 196 -15.55 -8.79 0.61
CA ALA A 196 -15.12 -10.18 0.78
C ALA A 196 -13.68 -10.27 1.31
N LEU A 197 -12.76 -9.46 0.77
CA LEU A 197 -11.39 -9.39 1.25
C LEU A 197 -11.34 -8.98 2.73
N ALA A 198 -12.10 -7.95 3.12
CA ALA A 198 -12.14 -7.48 4.50
C ALA A 198 -12.77 -8.52 5.45
N LEU A 199 -13.89 -9.14 5.08
CA LEU A 199 -14.57 -10.15 5.90
C LEU A 199 -13.74 -11.42 6.08
N VAL A 200 -13.16 -11.95 5.00
CA VAL A 200 -12.28 -13.12 5.08
C VAL A 200 -11.02 -12.79 5.89
N GLY A 201 -10.49 -11.57 5.76
CA GLY A 201 -9.37 -11.10 6.58
C GLY A 201 -9.71 -11.05 8.07
N LEU A 202 -10.91 -10.57 8.43
CA LEU A 202 -11.40 -10.55 9.81
C LEU A 202 -11.55 -11.97 10.37
N ILE A 203 -12.21 -12.86 9.61
CA ILE A 203 -12.39 -14.27 10.00
C ILE A 203 -11.03 -14.94 10.17
N GLY A 204 -10.11 -14.72 9.24
CA GLY A 204 -8.74 -15.23 9.32
C GLY A 204 -8.04 -14.76 10.60
N LEU A 205 -8.11 -13.46 10.91
CA LEU A 205 -7.42 -12.90 12.08
C LEU A 205 -8.05 -13.40 13.40
N ALA A 206 -9.38 -13.55 13.42
CA ALA A 206 -10.10 -14.16 14.53
C ALA A 206 -9.72 -15.63 14.72
N SER A 207 -9.60 -16.41 13.64
CA SER A 207 -9.22 -17.83 13.68
C SER A 207 -7.81 -18.04 14.21
N LEU A 208 -6.91 -17.09 13.94
CA LEU A 208 -5.54 -17.06 14.50
C LEU A 208 -5.51 -16.58 15.96
N ARG A 209 -6.65 -16.20 16.54
CA ARG A 209 -6.75 -15.55 17.86
C ARG A 209 -5.85 -14.32 17.98
N ALA A 210 -5.65 -13.64 16.85
CA ALA A 210 -4.77 -12.50 16.72
C ALA A 210 -5.49 -11.16 16.98
N LEU A 211 -6.78 -11.21 17.34
CA LEU A 211 -7.52 -10.05 17.81
C LEU A 211 -7.14 -9.75 19.27
N PRO A 212 -6.58 -8.56 19.57
CA PRO A 212 -6.16 -8.24 20.93
C PRO A 212 -7.37 -8.10 21.85
N THR A 213 -7.28 -8.63 23.07
CA THR A 213 -8.22 -8.34 24.15
C THR A 213 -7.91 -6.98 24.75
N VAL A 214 -8.92 -6.12 24.89
CA VAL A 214 -8.71 -4.71 25.23
C VAL A 214 -9.73 -4.24 26.25
N ARG A 215 -9.25 -3.44 27.21
CA ARG A 215 -10.12 -2.65 28.08
C ARG A 215 -10.49 -1.37 27.33
N TRP A 216 -11.76 -1.27 26.96
CA TRP A 216 -12.26 -0.09 26.27
C TRP A 216 -12.07 1.16 27.13
N ARG A 217 -11.52 2.22 26.53
CA ARG A 217 -11.40 3.54 27.15
C ARG A 217 -11.36 4.63 26.08
N TRP A 218 -12.02 5.75 26.35
CA TRP A 218 -11.86 6.98 25.57
C TRP A 218 -10.48 7.58 25.82
N LEU A 219 -9.78 7.93 24.74
CA LEU A 219 -8.44 8.51 24.86
C LEU A 219 -8.52 9.99 25.21
N ARG A 220 -7.66 10.43 26.11
CA ARG A 220 -7.56 11.84 26.49
C ARG A 220 -6.78 12.60 25.41
N PRO A 221 -6.96 13.93 25.26
CA PRO A 221 -6.18 14.73 24.32
C PRO A 221 -4.67 14.58 24.49
N ARG A 222 -4.19 14.36 25.72
CA ARG A 222 -2.77 14.09 26.00
C ARG A 222 -2.28 12.76 25.41
N ASP A 223 -3.11 11.73 25.41
CA ASP A 223 -2.78 10.43 24.80
C ASP A 223 -2.64 10.58 23.29
N TRP A 224 -3.56 11.31 22.67
CA TRP A 224 -3.51 11.65 21.24
C TRP A 224 -2.27 12.47 20.88
N ALA A 225 -1.94 13.49 21.67
CA ALA A 225 -0.75 14.30 21.46
C ALA A 225 0.54 13.45 21.55
N GLY A 226 0.60 12.52 22.52
CA GLY A 226 1.71 11.57 22.63
C GLY A 226 1.82 10.66 21.41
N LEU A 227 0.72 10.05 20.99
CA LEU A 227 0.68 9.19 19.81
C LEU A 227 1.05 9.94 18.52
N ALA A 228 0.52 11.15 18.33
CA ALA A 228 0.85 11.99 17.17
C ALA A 228 2.34 12.36 17.15
N HIS A 229 2.92 12.68 18.30
CA HIS A 229 4.34 12.97 18.41
C HIS A 229 5.21 11.75 18.05
N GLU A 230 4.83 10.55 18.51
CA GLU A 230 5.50 9.29 18.18
C GLU A 230 5.34 8.90 16.70
N ALA A 231 4.18 9.20 16.12
CA ALA A 231 3.83 8.84 14.75
C ALA A 231 4.40 9.78 13.69
N LYS A 232 4.71 11.04 14.03
CA LYS A 232 4.94 12.15 13.08
C LYS A 232 5.78 11.80 11.84
N ASP A 233 6.89 11.09 12.02
CA ASP A 233 7.81 10.77 10.92
C ASP A 233 7.22 9.74 9.95
N VAL A 234 6.53 8.74 10.49
CA VAL A 234 5.89 7.66 9.73
C VAL A 234 4.59 8.12 9.13
N TRP A 235 3.83 8.91 9.88
CA TRP A 235 2.62 9.57 9.43
C TRP A 235 2.92 10.45 8.21
N LEU A 236 3.96 11.31 8.26
CA LEU A 236 4.26 12.23 7.18
C LEU A 236 4.65 11.52 5.87
N ASP A 237 5.59 10.57 5.89
CA ASP A 237 5.90 9.77 4.67
C ASP A 237 4.63 9.07 4.17
N GLY A 238 3.84 8.58 5.12
CA GLY A 238 2.64 7.85 4.85
C GLY A 238 1.50 8.64 4.21
N ALA A 239 1.27 9.86 4.70
CA ALA A 239 0.27 10.78 4.20
C ALA A 239 0.70 11.32 2.83
N LEU A 240 1.99 11.62 2.65
CA LEU A 240 2.52 12.07 1.36
C LEU A 240 2.44 10.97 0.29
N GLU A 241 2.92 9.76 0.58
CA GLU A 241 2.86 8.62 -0.35
C GLU A 241 1.43 8.17 -0.62
N GLY A 242 0.64 8.03 0.45
CA GLY A 242 -0.75 7.62 0.37
C GLY A 242 -1.56 8.65 -0.42
N GLY A 243 -1.46 9.92 -0.05
CA GLY A 243 -2.14 11.04 -0.70
C GLY A 243 -1.77 11.18 -2.17
N PHE A 244 -0.48 11.09 -2.51
CA PHE A 244 -0.01 11.19 -3.90
C PHE A 244 -0.74 10.20 -4.82
N ALA A 245 -0.85 8.92 -4.41
CA ALA A 245 -1.53 7.91 -5.21
C ALA A 245 -3.02 8.20 -5.42
N ARG A 246 -3.70 8.80 -4.44
CA ARG A 246 -5.14 9.11 -4.51
C ARG A 246 -5.40 10.39 -5.32
N VAL A 247 -4.56 11.41 -5.14
CA VAL A 247 -4.63 12.66 -5.90
C VAL A 247 -4.52 12.41 -7.40
N LEU A 248 -3.70 11.45 -7.85
CA LEU A 248 -3.62 11.06 -9.26
C LEU A 248 -4.96 10.59 -9.84
N VAL A 249 -5.63 9.67 -9.14
CA VAL A 249 -6.93 9.12 -9.58
C VAL A 249 -8.01 10.20 -9.55
N LEU A 250 -8.03 11.03 -8.50
CA LEU A 250 -8.96 12.14 -8.36
C LEU A 250 -8.73 13.21 -9.44
N ALA A 251 -7.48 13.53 -9.78
CA ALA A 251 -7.16 14.46 -10.86
C ALA A 251 -7.60 13.91 -12.22
N ALA A 252 -7.37 12.62 -12.49
CA ALA A 252 -7.87 11.97 -13.69
C ALA A 252 -9.42 12.03 -13.78
N GLY A 253 -10.11 11.87 -12.66
CA GLY A 253 -11.57 12.03 -12.58
C GLY A 253 -12.06 13.45 -12.74
N ALA A 254 -11.34 14.43 -12.20
CA ALA A 254 -11.68 15.84 -12.36
C ALA A 254 -11.56 16.29 -13.83
N ILE A 255 -10.60 15.73 -14.58
CA ILE A 255 -10.36 16.08 -15.99
C ILE A 255 -11.24 15.28 -16.95
N GLY A 256 -11.37 13.97 -16.75
CA GLY A 256 -12.02 13.06 -17.69
C GLY A 256 -13.30 12.39 -17.19
N GLY A 257 -13.82 12.83 -16.04
CA GLY A 257 -14.96 12.19 -15.38
C GLY A 257 -14.67 10.74 -14.96
N PRO A 258 -15.70 9.95 -14.63
CA PRO A 258 -15.52 8.55 -14.25
C PRO A 258 -14.87 7.72 -15.36
N ALA A 259 -15.26 7.90 -16.63
CA ALA A 259 -14.64 7.17 -17.73
C ALA A 259 -13.12 7.43 -17.82
N GLY A 260 -12.69 8.70 -17.75
CA GLY A 260 -11.28 9.07 -17.75
C GLY A 260 -10.52 8.52 -16.53
N ALA A 261 -11.12 8.56 -15.34
CA ALA A 261 -10.55 7.93 -14.14
C ALA A 261 -10.38 6.41 -14.31
N GLY A 262 -11.35 5.73 -14.93
CA GLY A 262 -11.28 4.30 -15.21
C GLY A 262 -10.16 3.94 -16.19
N LEU A 263 -10.08 4.66 -17.31
CA LEU A 263 -9.00 4.50 -18.30
C LEU A 263 -7.62 4.73 -17.67
N PHE A 264 -7.47 5.83 -16.90
CA PHE A 264 -6.24 6.14 -16.19
C PHE A 264 -5.88 5.06 -15.16
N PHE A 265 -6.86 4.59 -14.37
CA PHE A 265 -6.64 3.59 -13.34
C PHE A 265 -6.12 2.28 -13.94
N GLN A 266 -6.68 1.82 -15.07
CA GLN A 266 -6.20 0.61 -15.75
C GLN A 266 -4.84 0.81 -16.42
N ALA A 267 -4.61 1.95 -17.09
CA ALA A 267 -3.31 2.29 -17.65
C ALA A 267 -2.22 2.31 -16.56
N HIS A 268 -2.48 2.95 -15.42
CA HIS A 268 -1.57 2.99 -14.28
C HIS A 268 -1.33 1.60 -13.68
N ARG A 269 -2.36 0.75 -13.62
CA ARG A 269 -2.22 -0.63 -13.16
C ARG A 269 -1.29 -1.43 -14.06
N LEU A 270 -1.39 -1.28 -15.38
CA LEU A 270 -0.45 -1.89 -16.33
C LEU A 270 0.97 -1.32 -16.18
N ALA A 271 1.10 0.00 -16.04
CA ALA A 271 2.38 0.69 -15.86
C ALA A 271 3.13 0.24 -14.59
N THR A 272 2.42 -0.21 -13.56
CA THR A 272 3.02 -0.66 -12.29
C THR A 272 3.36 -2.16 -12.28
N VAL A 273 2.99 -2.95 -13.29
CA VAL A 273 3.31 -4.40 -13.34
C VAL A 273 4.81 -4.68 -13.23
N PRO A 274 5.72 -4.00 -13.96
CA PRO A 274 7.16 -4.21 -13.81
C PRO A 274 7.63 -3.93 -12.39
N HIS A 275 7.07 -2.91 -11.74
CA HIS A 275 7.36 -2.62 -10.35
C HIS A 275 6.85 -3.73 -9.42
N GLN A 276 5.65 -4.26 -9.61
CA GLN A 276 5.11 -5.32 -8.76
C GLN A 276 6.00 -6.57 -8.76
N LEU A 277 6.53 -6.97 -9.92
CA LEU A 277 7.46 -8.09 -10.05
C LEU A 277 8.81 -7.81 -9.34
N LEU A 278 9.25 -6.56 -9.32
CA LEU A 278 10.54 -6.14 -8.76
C LEU A 278 10.45 -5.59 -7.34
N ALA A 279 9.25 -5.31 -6.83
CA ALA A 279 8.99 -4.70 -5.52
C ALA A 279 9.63 -5.47 -4.37
N PRO A 280 9.67 -6.82 -4.37
CA PRO A 280 10.32 -7.52 -3.29
C PRO A 280 11.85 -7.33 -3.25
N LEU A 281 12.48 -7.14 -4.43
CA LEU A 281 13.90 -6.81 -4.57
C LEU A 281 14.15 -5.35 -4.19
N ALA A 282 13.40 -4.42 -4.78
CA ALA A 282 13.56 -2.98 -4.58
C ALA A 282 13.14 -2.48 -3.19
N GLY A 283 12.25 -3.21 -2.53
CA GLY A 283 11.76 -2.93 -1.18
C GLY A 283 12.55 -3.69 -0.11
N ARG A 284 12.06 -4.88 0.25
CA ARG A 284 12.52 -5.58 1.45
C ARG A 284 13.96 -6.06 1.36
N LEU A 285 14.37 -6.62 0.22
CA LEU A 285 15.76 -7.07 0.05
C LEU A 285 16.73 -5.89 0.09
N ALA A 286 16.42 -4.81 -0.64
CA ALA A 286 17.21 -3.59 -0.63
C ALA A 286 17.38 -3.02 0.78
N TYR A 287 16.27 -2.87 1.53
CA TYR A 287 16.31 -2.35 2.90
C TYR A 287 17.17 -3.22 3.83
N ASN A 288 16.98 -4.54 3.80
CA ASN A 288 17.75 -5.49 4.61
C ASN A 288 19.24 -5.45 4.28
N TRP A 289 19.59 -5.36 3.00
CA TRP A 289 20.98 -5.25 2.59
C TRP A 289 21.58 -3.94 3.06
N PHE A 290 20.94 -2.80 2.78
CA PHE A 290 21.47 -1.49 3.18
C PHE A 290 21.62 -1.37 4.70
N SER A 291 20.69 -1.91 5.48
CA SER A 291 20.74 -1.85 6.95
C SER A 291 21.85 -2.71 7.56
N ARG A 292 22.31 -3.75 6.85
CA ARG A 292 23.34 -4.70 7.33
C ARG A 292 24.74 -4.44 6.81
N ALA A 293 24.88 -3.63 5.75
CA ALA A 293 26.19 -3.29 5.23
C ALA A 293 26.96 -2.45 6.25
N GLU A 294 28.12 -2.97 6.66
CA GLU A 294 28.95 -2.43 7.74
C GLU A 294 29.52 -1.05 7.40
N THR A 295 29.93 -0.86 6.15
CA THR A 295 30.53 0.39 5.68
C THR A 295 29.60 1.19 4.79
N GLU A 296 29.72 2.51 4.86
CA GLU A 296 28.99 3.41 3.95
C GLU A 296 29.41 3.21 2.48
N ALA A 297 30.68 2.93 2.23
CA ALA A 297 31.18 2.61 0.89
C ALA A 297 30.50 1.35 0.30
N ALA A 298 30.31 0.30 1.12
CA ALA A 298 29.60 -0.89 0.70
C ALA A 298 28.12 -0.60 0.43
N ARG A 299 27.44 0.18 1.29
CA ARG A 299 26.06 0.64 1.08
C ARG A 299 25.91 1.39 -0.24
N ARG A 300 26.76 2.38 -0.49
CA ARG A 300 26.74 3.22 -1.70
C ARG A 300 26.96 2.39 -2.98
N THR A 301 27.93 1.48 -2.93
CA THR A 301 28.23 0.58 -4.05
C THR A 301 27.08 -0.38 -4.31
N GLY A 302 26.49 -0.96 -3.25
CA GLY A 302 25.31 -1.80 -3.33
C GLY A 302 24.12 -1.08 -3.95
N ARG A 303 23.84 0.16 -3.51
CA ARG A 303 22.79 1.01 -4.09
C ARG A 303 23.00 1.21 -5.58
N ARG A 304 24.20 1.65 -5.99
CA ARG A 304 24.51 1.91 -7.40
C ARG A 304 24.35 0.65 -8.25
N ARG A 305 24.89 -0.48 -7.79
CA ARG A 305 24.77 -1.77 -8.52
C ARG A 305 23.31 -2.18 -8.66
N LEU A 306 22.55 -2.18 -7.57
CA LEU A 306 21.14 -2.56 -7.60
C LEU A 306 20.32 -1.66 -8.54
N MET A 307 20.52 -0.34 -8.47
CA MET A 307 19.82 0.60 -9.37
C MET A 307 20.18 0.36 -10.84
N LEU A 308 21.44 0.12 -11.17
CA LEU A 308 21.86 -0.19 -12.54
C LEU A 308 21.28 -1.53 -13.02
N THR A 309 21.27 -2.55 -12.17
CA THR A 309 20.66 -3.86 -12.47
C THR A 309 19.17 -3.74 -12.74
N LEU A 310 18.45 -2.88 -12.01
CA LEU A 310 17.03 -2.65 -12.22
C LEU A 310 16.75 -1.74 -13.43
N ALA A 311 17.61 -0.75 -13.71
CA ALA A 311 17.38 0.25 -14.75
C ALA A 311 17.25 -0.37 -16.15
N GLY A 312 18.09 -1.33 -16.52
CA GLY A 312 18.07 -1.96 -17.85
C GLY A 312 16.71 -2.61 -18.19
N PRO A 313 16.25 -3.60 -17.41
CA PRO A 313 14.94 -4.23 -17.61
C PRO A 313 13.77 -3.24 -17.56
N LEU A 314 13.83 -2.24 -16.69
CA LEU A 314 12.78 -1.22 -16.57
C LEU A 314 12.72 -0.27 -17.78
N LEU A 315 13.88 0.13 -18.31
CA LEU A 315 13.96 0.91 -19.55
C LEU A 315 13.46 0.10 -20.73
N ALA A 316 13.86 -1.17 -20.83
CA ALA A 316 13.35 -2.07 -21.85
C ALA A 316 11.82 -2.22 -21.76
N ALA A 317 11.27 -2.40 -20.56
CA ALA A 317 9.83 -2.44 -20.33
C ALA A 317 9.14 -1.13 -20.72
N GLY A 318 9.69 0.02 -20.33
CA GLY A 318 9.15 1.34 -20.69
C GLY A 318 9.13 1.57 -22.20
N VAL A 319 10.23 1.27 -22.90
CA VAL A 319 10.32 1.38 -24.35
C VAL A 319 9.36 0.41 -25.04
N ALA A 320 9.32 -0.85 -24.60
CA ALA A 320 8.38 -1.83 -25.15
C ALA A 320 6.93 -1.38 -24.95
N THR A 321 6.57 -0.87 -23.76
CA THR A 321 5.24 -0.32 -23.50
C THR A 321 4.93 0.88 -24.39
N TRP A 322 5.87 1.80 -24.61
CA TRP A 322 5.66 2.94 -25.49
C TRP A 322 5.29 2.53 -26.92
N PHE A 323 6.03 1.57 -27.49
CA PHE A 323 5.79 1.12 -28.87
C PHE A 323 4.61 0.15 -29.01
N LEU A 324 4.32 -0.64 -27.97
CA LEU A 324 3.32 -1.69 -28.03
C LEU A 324 1.98 -1.29 -27.40
N ALA A 325 1.86 -0.12 -26.75
CA ALA A 325 0.64 0.26 -26.01
C ALA A 325 -0.65 0.11 -26.83
N ASP A 326 -0.64 0.58 -28.08
CA ASP A 326 -1.81 0.59 -28.97
C ASP A 326 -2.30 -0.83 -29.31
N SER A 327 -1.40 -1.82 -29.39
CA SER A 327 -1.76 -3.22 -29.60
C SER A 327 -1.99 -3.97 -28.29
N LEU A 328 -1.18 -3.67 -27.28
CA LEU A 328 -1.14 -4.36 -25.99
C LEU A 328 -2.42 -4.14 -25.19
N VAL A 329 -2.94 -2.92 -25.15
CA VAL A 329 -4.10 -2.57 -24.33
C VAL A 329 -5.39 -3.21 -24.86
N PRO A 330 -5.75 -3.10 -26.16
CA PRO A 330 -6.91 -3.80 -26.69
C PRO A 330 -6.77 -5.32 -26.59
N TRP A 331 -5.57 -5.86 -26.81
CA TRP A 331 -5.32 -7.30 -26.68
C TRP A 331 -5.54 -7.80 -25.25
N LEU A 332 -4.97 -7.12 -24.24
CA LEU A 332 -5.12 -7.50 -22.83
C LEU A 332 -6.50 -7.17 -22.28
N LEU A 333 -6.89 -5.90 -22.32
CA LEU A 333 -8.06 -5.37 -21.63
C LEU A 333 -9.33 -5.43 -22.47
N GLY A 334 -9.21 -5.46 -23.81
CA GLY A 334 -10.31 -5.45 -24.77
C GLY A 334 -10.47 -4.09 -25.47
N GLU A 335 -11.16 -4.09 -26.61
CA GLU A 335 -11.35 -2.91 -27.48
C GLU A 335 -11.95 -1.70 -26.76
N ARG A 336 -12.83 -1.94 -25.78
CA ARG A 336 -13.45 -0.87 -24.97
C ARG A 336 -12.45 -0.07 -24.13
N TRP A 337 -11.21 -0.54 -24.04
CA TRP A 337 -10.12 0.08 -23.29
C TRP A 337 -9.04 0.67 -24.19
N ALA A 338 -9.22 0.69 -25.51
CA ALA A 338 -8.22 1.20 -26.45
C ALA A 338 -7.74 2.62 -26.09
N ASP A 339 -8.62 3.48 -25.59
CA ASP A 339 -8.26 4.84 -25.15
C ASP A 339 -7.30 4.90 -23.95
N ALA A 340 -7.09 3.79 -23.24
CA ALA A 340 -6.07 3.69 -22.20
C ALA A 340 -4.66 3.46 -22.76
N ALA A 341 -4.50 3.05 -24.03
CA ALA A 341 -3.20 2.89 -24.69
C ALA A 341 -2.37 4.19 -24.68
N PRO A 342 -2.87 5.33 -25.17
CA PRO A 342 -2.09 6.57 -25.14
C PRO A 342 -1.82 7.07 -23.71
N LEU A 343 -2.67 6.72 -22.74
CA LEU A 343 -2.41 7.02 -21.32
C LEU A 343 -1.25 6.18 -20.79
N LEU A 344 -1.22 4.88 -21.13
CA LEU A 344 -0.14 3.98 -20.74
C LEU A 344 1.20 4.43 -21.35
N ALA A 345 1.19 4.87 -22.61
CA ALA A 345 2.39 5.41 -23.27
C ALA A 345 2.96 6.62 -22.51
N THR A 346 2.14 7.56 -22.03
CA THR A 346 2.68 8.71 -21.27
C THR A 346 3.27 8.35 -19.90
N MET A 347 3.08 7.11 -19.42
CA MET A 347 3.58 6.62 -18.13
C MET A 347 4.96 5.93 -18.18
N VAL A 348 5.73 6.06 -19.27
CA VAL A 348 7.09 5.48 -19.35
C VAL A 348 7.99 5.91 -18.18
N GLY A 349 7.95 7.18 -17.79
CA GLY A 349 8.72 7.66 -16.64
C GLY A 349 8.26 7.04 -15.32
N CYS A 350 6.98 6.70 -15.18
CA CYS A 350 6.45 5.95 -14.04
C CYS A 350 6.98 4.51 -14.02
N ILE A 351 6.91 3.81 -15.15
CA ILE A 351 7.41 2.42 -15.31
C ILE A 351 8.87 2.34 -14.87
N VAL A 352 9.70 3.25 -15.38
CA VAL A 352 11.14 3.29 -15.07
C VAL A 352 11.40 3.78 -13.64
N GLY A 353 10.74 4.86 -13.25
CA GLY A 353 11.06 5.60 -12.04
C GLY A 353 10.57 4.92 -10.76
N THR A 354 9.49 4.15 -10.77
CA THR A 354 8.87 3.63 -9.54
C THR A 354 9.81 2.72 -8.75
N SER A 355 10.39 1.70 -9.38
CA SER A 355 11.31 0.76 -8.71
C SER A 355 12.65 1.40 -8.34
N LEU A 356 13.15 2.33 -9.15
CA LEU A 356 14.37 3.06 -8.87
C LEU A 356 14.18 3.99 -7.66
N PHE A 357 13.04 4.70 -7.61
CA PHE A 357 12.66 5.54 -6.49
C PHE A 357 12.44 4.71 -5.23
N ALA A 358 11.76 3.56 -5.32
CA ALA A 358 11.59 2.63 -4.20
C ALA A 358 12.95 2.18 -3.62
N THR A 359 13.92 1.86 -4.48
CA THR A 359 15.29 1.49 -4.06
C THR A 359 15.98 2.65 -3.34
N ALA A 360 15.86 3.87 -3.86
CA ALA A 360 16.39 5.08 -3.22
C ALA A 360 15.71 5.35 -1.86
N LYS A 361 14.38 5.21 -1.77
CA LYS A 361 13.61 5.29 -0.53
C LYS A 361 14.15 4.32 0.52
N MET A 362 14.37 3.05 0.16
CA MET A 362 14.90 2.05 1.10
C MET A 362 16.30 2.40 1.60
N TYR A 363 17.16 2.99 0.76
CA TYR A 363 18.47 3.48 1.18
C TYR A 363 18.35 4.65 2.17
N VAL A 364 17.47 5.62 1.90
CA VAL A 364 17.22 6.76 2.78
C VAL A 364 16.71 6.29 4.15
N LEU A 365 15.81 5.32 4.17
CA LEU A 365 15.28 4.75 5.41
C LEU A 365 16.37 4.00 6.19
N ALA A 366 17.17 3.17 5.52
CA ALA A 366 18.27 2.43 6.15
C ALA A 366 19.34 3.36 6.75
N THR A 367 19.55 4.54 6.15
CA THR A 367 20.49 5.57 6.63
C THR A 367 19.85 6.60 7.56
N ARG A 368 18.55 6.45 7.89
CA ARG A 368 17.78 7.35 8.77
C ARG A 368 17.74 8.82 8.30
N ARG A 369 17.89 9.07 6.99
CA ARG A 369 17.91 10.43 6.41
C ARG A 369 16.52 10.90 5.97
N ALA A 370 15.52 10.78 6.84
CA ALA A 370 14.10 10.99 6.51
C ALA A 370 13.79 12.32 5.80
N ARG A 371 14.54 13.39 6.09
CA ARG A 371 14.39 14.69 5.43
C ARG A 371 14.55 14.61 3.90
N ILE A 372 15.50 13.80 3.41
CA ILE A 372 15.71 13.62 1.95
C ILE A 372 14.45 13.03 1.32
N LEU A 373 13.79 12.08 1.99
CA LEU A 373 12.58 11.45 1.49
C LEU A 373 11.42 12.45 1.41
N VAL A 374 11.24 13.29 2.44
CA VAL A 374 10.20 14.33 2.43
C VAL A 374 10.41 15.31 1.27
N ILE A 375 11.64 15.82 1.09
CA ILE A 375 11.97 16.73 -0.03
C ILE A 375 11.72 16.04 -1.38
N ALA A 376 12.11 14.77 -1.50
CA ALA A 376 11.85 14.01 -2.72
C ALA A 376 10.35 13.82 -2.99
N ARG A 377 9.52 13.62 -1.96
CA ARG A 377 8.05 13.57 -2.10
C ARG A 377 7.47 14.92 -2.55
N VAL A 378 7.94 16.03 -1.98
CA VAL A 378 7.55 17.37 -2.44
C VAL A 378 7.89 17.54 -3.92
N ALA A 379 9.07 17.09 -4.35
CA ALA A 379 9.45 17.10 -5.77
C ALA A 379 8.53 16.22 -6.64
N GLN A 380 8.01 15.10 -6.14
CA GLN A 380 7.00 14.32 -6.85
C GLN A 380 5.70 15.11 -7.04
N PHE A 381 5.21 15.79 -6.01
CA PHE A 381 4.03 16.65 -6.11
C PHE A 381 4.25 17.81 -7.08
N LEU A 382 5.46 18.40 -7.12
CA LEU A 382 5.82 19.42 -8.11
C LEU A 382 5.77 18.86 -9.54
N GLY A 383 6.35 17.68 -9.77
CA GLY A 383 6.30 17.03 -11.09
C GLY A 383 4.87 16.71 -11.53
N LEU A 384 4.01 16.27 -10.60
CA LEU A 384 2.58 16.09 -10.86
C LEU A 384 1.89 17.42 -11.17
N GLY A 385 2.14 18.46 -10.37
CA GLY A 385 1.59 19.80 -10.56
C GLY A 385 1.95 20.39 -11.93
N LEU A 386 3.18 20.19 -12.40
CA LEU A 386 3.60 20.59 -13.75
C LEU A 386 2.80 19.85 -14.83
N GLY A 387 2.60 18.54 -14.68
CA GLY A 387 1.77 17.77 -15.61
C GLY A 387 0.31 18.24 -15.62
N LEU A 388 -0.27 18.54 -14.45
CA LEU A 388 -1.62 19.11 -14.37
C LEU A 388 -1.69 20.53 -14.97
N GLY A 389 -0.65 21.34 -14.80
CA GLY A 389 -0.52 22.65 -15.44
C GLY A 389 -0.54 22.58 -16.97
N LEU A 390 -0.06 21.48 -17.57
CA LEU A 390 -0.15 21.26 -19.02
C LEU A 390 -1.60 21.15 -19.52
N VAL A 391 -2.58 20.79 -18.66
CA VAL A 391 -4.00 20.80 -19.04
C VAL A 391 -4.45 22.22 -19.38
N LEU A 392 -3.95 23.23 -18.67
CA LEU A 392 -4.28 24.64 -18.91
C LEU A 392 -3.65 25.15 -20.21
N LEU A 393 -2.44 24.68 -20.53
CA LEU A 393 -1.69 25.10 -21.73
C LEU A 393 -2.09 24.34 -22.99
N ALA A 394 -2.49 23.08 -22.84
CA ALA A 394 -2.89 22.18 -23.91
C ALA A 394 -4.11 21.33 -23.48
N PRO A 395 -5.32 21.91 -23.49
CA PRO A 395 -6.54 21.21 -23.05
C PRO A 395 -6.80 19.88 -23.78
N GLY A 396 -6.33 19.76 -25.04
CA GLY A 396 -6.41 18.53 -25.84
C GLY A 396 -5.64 17.34 -25.27
N LEU A 397 -4.74 17.55 -24.29
CA LEU A 397 -4.09 16.43 -23.58
C LEU A 397 -5.06 15.68 -22.67
N GLY A 398 -6.07 16.37 -22.10
CA GLY A 398 -7.02 15.79 -21.16
C GLY A 398 -6.34 14.96 -20.07
N VAL A 399 -6.79 13.72 -19.88
CA VAL A 399 -6.26 12.80 -18.86
C VAL A 399 -4.80 12.38 -19.12
N ARG A 400 -4.30 12.49 -20.36
CA ARG A 400 -2.89 12.18 -20.70
C ARG A 400 -1.92 13.07 -19.93
N ALA A 401 -2.32 14.29 -19.60
CA ALA A 401 -1.55 15.22 -18.80
C ALA A 401 -1.25 14.68 -17.39
N VAL A 402 -2.16 13.89 -16.80
CA VAL A 402 -1.94 13.21 -15.51
C VAL A 402 -0.87 12.12 -15.65
N GLY A 403 -0.88 11.37 -16.75
CA GLY A 403 0.15 10.36 -17.05
C GLY A 403 1.54 10.97 -17.25
N ILE A 404 1.63 12.10 -17.97
CA ILE A 404 2.85 12.90 -18.11
C ILE A 404 3.31 13.40 -16.73
N GLY A 405 2.39 13.98 -15.94
CA GLY A 405 2.67 14.45 -14.59
C GLY A 405 3.19 13.36 -13.68
N LEU A 406 2.66 12.14 -13.79
CA LEU A 406 3.15 10.99 -13.04
C LEU A 406 4.58 10.59 -13.43
N SER A 407 4.89 10.58 -14.73
CA SER A 407 6.25 10.35 -15.23
C SER A 407 7.23 11.41 -14.72
N LEU A 408 6.85 12.69 -14.77
CA LEU A 408 7.64 13.80 -14.24
C LEU A 408 7.82 13.70 -12.72
N ALA A 409 6.76 13.33 -11.99
CA ALA A 409 6.80 13.17 -10.55
C ALA A 409 7.86 12.14 -10.14
N PHE A 410 7.89 10.96 -10.77
CA PHE A 410 8.90 9.95 -10.46
C PHE A 410 10.31 10.36 -10.87
N ALA A 411 10.46 11.05 -12.01
CA ALA A 411 11.76 11.60 -12.41
C ALA A 411 12.28 12.62 -11.37
N PHE A 412 11.45 13.58 -10.99
CA PHE A 412 11.80 14.65 -10.04
C PHE A 412 12.10 14.09 -8.65
N GLY A 413 11.25 13.19 -8.16
CA GLY A 413 11.48 12.51 -6.88
C GLY A 413 12.78 11.72 -6.87
N LEU A 414 13.07 10.97 -7.93
CA LEU A 414 14.30 10.18 -8.04
C LEU A 414 15.55 11.06 -8.10
N VAL A 415 15.57 12.07 -8.95
CA VAL A 415 16.69 13.01 -9.08
C VAL A 415 16.95 13.71 -7.75
N THR A 416 15.89 14.19 -7.10
CA THR A 416 15.98 14.88 -5.80
C THR A 416 16.51 13.97 -4.70
N ALA A 417 16.02 12.73 -4.62
CA ALA A 417 16.50 11.75 -3.66
C ALA A 417 18.00 11.44 -3.87
N LEU A 418 18.42 11.22 -5.13
CA LEU A 418 19.82 10.94 -5.45
C LEU A 418 20.74 12.15 -5.21
N ALA A 419 20.28 13.36 -5.52
CA ALA A 419 21.01 14.59 -5.25
C ALA A 419 21.19 14.82 -3.74
N GLY A 420 20.12 14.68 -2.95
CA GLY A 420 20.18 14.78 -1.49
C GLY A 420 21.08 13.73 -0.87
N LEU A 421 21.08 12.50 -1.39
CA LEU A 421 21.97 11.44 -0.93
C LEU A 421 23.44 11.76 -1.25
N ARG A 422 23.73 12.29 -2.44
CA ARG A 422 25.10 12.70 -2.82
C ARG A 422 25.61 13.86 -1.97
N ALA A 423 24.76 14.85 -1.65
CA ALA A 423 25.13 15.96 -0.81
C ALA A 423 25.53 15.48 0.60
N ALA A 424 24.65 14.68 1.23
CA ALA A 424 24.91 14.13 2.56
C ALA A 424 25.99 13.02 2.60
N GLU A 425 26.55 12.61 1.46
CA GLU A 425 27.73 11.72 1.38
C GLU A 425 29.05 12.51 1.26
N ARG A 426 28.98 13.84 1.09
CA ARG A 426 30.14 14.75 1.04
C ARG A 426 30.42 15.42 2.38
N ASP A 427 29.35 15.65 3.16
CA ASP A 427 29.41 16.07 4.56
C ASP A 427 29.79 14.88 5.45
#